data_AF-A0A0B6YYQ4-F1
#
_entry.id   AF-A0A0B6YYQ4-F1
#
_cell.length_a   1.000
_cell.length_b   1.000
_cell.length_c   1.000
_cell.angle_alpha   90.00
_cell.angle_beta   90.00
_cell.angle_gamma   90.00
#
_symmetry.space_group_name_H-M   'P 1'
#
loop_
_entity.id
_entity.type
_entity.pdbx_description
1 polymer ?
#
loop_
_entity_poly.entity_id
_entity_poly.type
_entity_poly.pdbx_seq_one_letter_code
_entity_poly.pdbx_strand_id
1 'polypeptide(L)'
;EALIYIERAEKNAIENVLYVDEDEPDNIHQPSDSRYQEVLKQYFGYSMFRPLQWKIIDSVLNGKRDNCVIMATGYGKSLTFQFPSVFTKHTSVIISPLISLMEDQVRGLQASNIEACFLGSAQSEMTRTK
;
A
#
# COMPACT_ATOMS: atom_id res chain seq x y z
N GLU A 1 10.15 29.42 24.43
CA GLU A 1 8.95 28.95 23.70
C GLU A 1 9.29 28.14 22.45
N ALA A 2 10.16 28.61 21.56
CA ALA A 2 10.57 27.88 20.35
C ALA A 2 11.16 26.47 20.64
N LEU A 3 12.00 26.32 21.66
CA LEU A 3 12.59 25.03 22.06
C LEU A 3 11.53 23.98 22.48
N ILE A 4 10.50 24.40 23.23
CA ILE A 4 9.40 23.53 23.66
C ILE A 4 8.56 23.09 22.46
N TYR A 5 8.40 23.96 21.45
CA TYR A 5 7.68 23.61 20.22
C TYR A 5 8.44 22.57 19.40
N ILE A 6 9.77 22.68 19.30
CA ILE A 6 10.63 21.71 18.61
C ILE A 6 10.58 20.35 19.29
N GLU A 7 10.77 20.27 20.61
CA GLU A 7 10.70 19.01 21.35
C GLU A 7 9.32 18.32 21.24
N ARG A 8 8.25 19.12 21.23
CA ARG A 8 6.88 18.61 21.01
C ARG A 8 6.69 18.09 19.58
N ALA A 9 7.23 18.78 18.58
CA ALA A 9 7.19 18.33 17.19
C ALA A 9 7.99 17.04 16.99
N GLU A 10 9.17 16.92 17.60
CA GLU A 10 9.99 15.70 17.55
C GLU A 10 9.32 14.52 18.27
N LYS A 11 8.78 14.71 19.47
CA LYS A 11 8.02 13.66 20.17
C LYS A 11 6.80 13.20 19.38
N ASN A 12 6.01 14.14 18.85
CA ASN A 12 4.88 13.81 17.99
C ASN A 12 5.30 13.10 16.71
N ALA A 13 6.45 13.47 16.12
CA ALA A 13 6.96 12.78 14.95
C ALA A 13 7.31 11.32 15.28
N ILE A 14 8.04 11.07 16.37
CA ILE A 14 8.48 9.73 16.80
C ILE A 14 7.29 8.85 17.20
N GLU A 15 6.28 9.38 17.91
CA GLU A 15 5.07 8.63 18.28
C GLU A 15 4.25 8.17 17.06
N ASN A 16 4.37 8.85 15.92
CA ASN A 16 3.67 8.50 14.69
C ASN A 16 4.48 7.61 13.75
N VAL A 17 5.72 7.24 14.10
CA VAL A 17 6.52 6.29 13.32
C VAL A 17 6.13 4.86 13.70
N LEU A 18 5.58 4.14 12.73
CA LEU A 18 5.37 2.70 12.83
C LEU A 18 6.66 1.98 12.46
N TYR A 19 7.31 1.36 13.45
CA TYR A 19 8.48 0.53 13.24
C TYR A 19 8.08 -0.92 12.95
N VAL A 20 8.91 -1.59 12.14
CA VAL A 20 8.90 -3.04 12.03
C VAL A 20 9.86 -3.56 13.08
N ASP A 21 9.37 -4.41 13.96
CA ASP A 21 10.22 -5.26 14.76
C ASP A 21 10.47 -6.54 13.95
N GLU A 22 11.73 -6.81 13.59
CA GLU A 22 12.09 -7.94 12.71
C GLU A 22 11.78 -9.30 13.36
N ASP A 23 11.68 -9.34 14.68
CA ASP A 23 11.36 -10.53 15.46
C ASP A 23 9.84 -10.69 15.70
N GLU A 24 9.02 -9.72 15.28
CA GLU A 24 7.56 -9.76 15.44
C GLU A 24 6.94 -10.80 14.47
N PRO A 25 6.25 -11.85 14.96
CA PRO A 25 5.71 -12.87 14.08
C PRO A 25 4.62 -12.32 13.15
N ASP A 26 4.56 -12.88 11.93
CA ASP A 26 3.73 -12.36 10.84
C ASP A 26 2.21 -12.30 11.18
N ASN A 27 1.77 -13.12 12.13
CA ASN A 27 0.37 -13.20 12.54
C ASN A 27 -0.04 -12.11 13.55
N ILE A 28 0.90 -11.29 14.03
CA ILE A 28 0.57 -10.17 14.92
C ILE A 28 0.09 -9.00 14.04
N HIS A 29 -1.02 -8.38 14.46
CA HIS A 29 -1.71 -7.32 13.72
C HIS A 29 -2.34 -7.77 12.40
N GLN A 30 -3.23 -8.76 12.47
CA GLN A 30 -4.12 -9.12 11.36
C GLN A 30 -5.47 -8.40 11.48
N PRO A 31 -6.19 -8.21 10.37
CA PRO A 31 -7.56 -7.73 10.41
C PRO A 31 -8.47 -8.67 11.20
N SER A 32 -9.34 -8.11 12.03
CA SER A 32 -10.38 -8.88 12.73
C SER A 32 -11.54 -9.30 11.81
N ASP A 33 -11.78 -8.55 10.74
CA ASP A 33 -12.86 -8.78 9.78
C ASP A 33 -12.37 -9.66 8.62
N SER A 34 -13.02 -10.82 8.43
CA SER A 34 -12.64 -11.83 7.43
C SER A 34 -12.65 -11.32 5.99
N ARG A 35 -13.40 -10.25 5.69
CA ARG A 35 -13.51 -9.68 4.35
C ARG A 35 -12.16 -9.20 3.83
N TYR A 36 -11.26 -8.75 4.71
CA TYR A 36 -9.93 -8.33 4.29
C TYR A 36 -9.09 -9.51 3.80
N GLN A 37 -9.12 -10.65 4.51
CA GLN A 37 -8.43 -11.88 4.11
C GLN A 37 -9.04 -12.50 2.85
N GLU A 38 -10.37 -12.43 2.69
CA GLU A 38 -11.06 -12.90 1.49
C GLU A 38 -10.58 -12.16 0.24
N VAL A 39 -10.56 -10.82 0.28
CA VAL A 39 -10.04 -9.98 -0.82
C VAL A 39 -8.56 -10.23 -1.06
N LEU A 40 -7.76 -10.34 0.01
CA LEU A 40 -6.33 -10.62 -0.09
C LEU A 40 -6.08 -11.93 -0.83
N LYS A 41 -6.79 -12.99 -0.44
CA LYS A 41 -6.65 -14.30 -1.06
C LYS A 41 -7.17 -14.33 -2.49
N GLN A 42 -8.34 -13.74 -2.73
CA GLN A 42 -8.99 -13.74 -4.05
C GLN A 42 -8.16 -13.02 -5.11
N TYR A 43 -7.61 -11.86 -4.78
CA TYR A 43 -6.96 -10.99 -5.78
C TYR A 43 -5.44 -11.02 -5.72
N PHE A 44 -4.84 -11.25 -4.55
CA PHE A 44 -3.38 -11.20 -4.38
C PHE A 44 -2.76 -12.56 -4.07
N GLY A 45 -3.58 -13.60 -3.83
CA GLY A 45 -3.12 -14.97 -3.61
C GLY A 45 -2.43 -15.22 -2.26
N TYR A 46 -2.49 -14.26 -1.32
CA TYR A 46 -1.90 -14.39 0.01
C TYR A 46 -2.93 -14.82 1.06
N SER A 47 -2.48 -15.56 2.07
CA SER A 47 -3.33 -16.01 3.19
C SER A 47 -3.40 -15.02 4.35
N MET A 48 -2.36 -14.19 4.52
CA MET A 48 -2.24 -13.21 5.60
C MET A 48 -1.40 -12.02 5.15
N PHE A 49 -1.62 -10.87 5.78
CA PHE A 49 -0.76 -9.71 5.60
C PHE A 49 0.55 -9.91 6.36
N ARG A 50 1.62 -9.24 5.96
CA ARG A 50 2.77 -9.04 6.85
C ARG A 50 2.42 -7.98 7.91
N PRO A 51 3.02 -7.98 9.11
CA PRO A 51 2.62 -7.10 10.22
C PRO A 51 2.55 -5.62 9.83
N LEU A 52 3.58 -5.10 9.16
CA LEU A 52 3.60 -3.72 8.72
C LEU A 52 2.59 -3.42 7.58
N GLN A 53 2.30 -4.40 6.72
CA GLN A 53 1.38 -4.20 5.61
C GLN A 53 -0.02 -3.87 6.12
N TRP A 54 -0.54 -4.67 7.06
CA TRP A 54 -1.86 -4.40 7.65
C TRP A 54 -1.87 -3.09 8.43
N LYS A 55 -0.85 -2.81 9.25
CA LYS A 55 -0.72 -1.53 9.98
C LYS A 55 -0.85 -0.32 9.03
N ILE A 56 -0.19 -0.36 7.87
CA ILE A 56 -0.28 0.72 6.87
C ILE A 56 -1.67 0.76 6.21
N ILE A 57 -2.20 -0.40 5.78
CA ILE A 57 -3.50 -0.49 5.10
C ILE A 57 -4.63 0.00 6.02
N ASP A 58 -4.63 -0.40 7.28
CA ASP A 58 -5.60 0.03 8.30
C ASP A 58 -5.52 1.54 8.55
N SER A 59 -4.29 2.08 8.63
CA SER A 59 -4.04 3.52 8.73
C SER A 59 -4.65 4.31 7.56
N VAL A 60 -4.60 3.77 6.34
CA VAL A 60 -5.19 4.38 5.15
C VAL A 60 -6.72 4.24 5.14
N LEU A 61 -7.23 3.02 5.35
CA LEU A 61 -8.66 2.71 5.21
C LEU A 61 -9.51 3.28 6.35
N ASN A 62 -9.08 3.01 7.59
CA ASN A 62 -9.85 3.33 8.80
C ASN A 62 -9.31 4.61 9.46
N GLY A 63 -7.99 4.77 9.50
CA GLY A 63 -7.35 5.95 10.07
C GLY A 63 -7.44 7.21 9.21
N LYS A 64 -7.61 7.06 7.88
CA LYS A 64 -7.60 8.16 6.89
C LYS A 64 -6.38 9.08 7.05
N ARG A 65 -5.21 8.48 7.27
CA ARG A 65 -3.95 9.20 7.49
C ARG A 65 -3.06 9.16 6.25
N ASP A 66 -2.24 10.19 6.12
CA ASP A 66 -1.11 10.19 5.20
C ASP A 66 0.02 9.34 5.79
N ASN A 67 0.65 8.51 4.97
CA ASN A 67 1.70 7.60 5.41
C ASN A 67 2.97 7.81 4.57
N CYS A 68 4.10 8.02 5.26
CA CYS A 68 5.43 7.91 4.66
C CYS A 68 5.99 6.54 5.02
N VAL A 69 6.20 5.69 4.01
CA VAL A 69 6.48 4.27 4.21
C VAL A 69 7.90 3.95 3.74
N ILE A 70 8.72 3.43 4.66
CA ILE A 70 10.08 2.95 4.38
C ILE A 70 10.07 1.43 4.54
N MET A 71 10.23 0.71 3.41
CA MET A 71 10.19 -0.75 3.37
C MET A 71 11.27 -1.28 2.43
N ALA A 72 11.93 -2.36 2.84
CA ALA A 72 12.90 -3.07 2.01
C ALA A 72 12.27 -3.57 0.69
N THR A 73 13.10 -3.76 -0.33
CA THR A 73 12.66 -4.45 -1.56
C THR A 73 12.24 -5.88 -1.24
N GLY A 74 11.18 -6.37 -1.88
CA GLY A 74 10.61 -7.69 -1.61
C GLY A 74 9.63 -7.76 -0.43
N TYR A 75 9.56 -6.75 0.45
CA TYR A 75 8.64 -6.76 1.60
C TYR A 75 7.15 -6.53 1.21
N GLY A 76 6.84 -6.41 -0.08
CA GLY A 76 5.47 -6.27 -0.55
C GLY A 76 4.86 -4.87 -0.34
N LYS A 77 5.68 -3.82 -0.41
CA LYS A 77 5.23 -2.42 -0.37
C LYS A 77 4.14 -2.08 -1.40
N SER A 78 4.07 -2.77 -2.53
CA SER A 78 3.01 -2.53 -3.52
C SER A 78 1.61 -2.85 -2.99
N LEU A 79 1.50 -3.89 -2.16
CA LEU A 79 0.23 -4.32 -1.59
C LEU A 79 -0.39 -3.21 -0.73
N THR A 80 0.42 -2.42 -0.03
CA THR A 80 -0.07 -1.42 0.94
C THR A 80 -0.80 -0.26 0.28
N PHE A 81 -0.53 0.04 -0.99
CA PHE A 81 -1.26 1.05 -1.77
C PHE A 81 -2.23 0.48 -2.80
N GLN A 82 -2.09 -0.79 -3.21
CA GLN A 82 -3.01 -1.45 -4.15
C GLN A 82 -4.26 -2.01 -3.45
N PHE A 83 -4.06 -2.66 -2.30
CA PHE A 83 -5.14 -3.32 -1.57
C PHE A 83 -6.28 -2.36 -1.20
N PRO A 84 -6.03 -1.13 -0.70
CA PRO A 84 -7.11 -0.21 -0.34
C PRO A 84 -8.10 0.07 -1.47
N SER A 85 -7.62 0.31 -2.70
CA SER A 85 -8.49 0.53 -3.87
C SER A 85 -9.31 -0.70 -4.24
N VAL A 86 -8.69 -1.88 -4.21
CA VAL A 86 -9.38 -3.14 -4.56
C VAL A 86 -10.46 -3.45 -3.53
N PHE A 87 -10.17 -3.31 -2.25
CA PHE A 87 -11.12 -3.56 -1.16
C PHE A 87 -12.29 -2.57 -1.18
N THR A 88 -12.02 -1.28 -1.37
CA THR A 88 -13.06 -0.23 -1.36
C THR A 88 -13.80 -0.08 -2.68
N LYS A 89 -13.32 -0.73 -3.76
CA LYS A 89 -13.82 -0.57 -5.13
C LYS A 89 -13.76 0.90 -5.60
N HIS A 90 -12.69 1.58 -5.21
CA HIS A 90 -12.38 2.94 -5.64
C HIS A 90 -11.10 2.97 -6.48
N THR A 91 -10.94 4.01 -7.29
CA THR A 91 -9.76 4.22 -8.11
C THR A 91 -8.60 4.77 -7.27
N SER A 92 -7.43 4.16 -7.39
CA SER A 92 -6.17 4.68 -6.85
C SER A 92 -5.31 5.23 -7.99
N VAL A 93 -4.67 6.38 -7.76
CA VAL A 93 -3.71 6.97 -8.71
C VAL A 93 -2.30 6.73 -8.17
N ILE A 94 -1.52 5.95 -8.91
CA ILE A 94 -0.16 5.56 -8.53
C ILE A 94 0.83 6.30 -9.45
N ILE A 95 1.70 7.10 -8.85
CA ILE A 95 2.76 7.81 -9.58
C ILE A 95 4.04 7.00 -9.48
N SER A 96 4.58 6.61 -10.63
CA SER A 96 5.83 5.84 -10.74
C SER A 96 6.79 6.52 -11.71
N PRO A 97 8.10 6.57 -11.41
CA PRO A 97 9.08 7.25 -12.25
C PRO A 97 9.45 6.48 -13.53
N LEU A 98 9.25 5.17 -13.58
CA LEU A 98 9.70 4.32 -14.68
C LEU A 98 8.53 3.60 -15.34
N ILE A 99 8.44 3.71 -16.68
CA ILE A 99 7.42 3.03 -17.49
C ILE A 99 7.50 1.52 -17.33
N SER A 100 8.70 0.93 -17.28
CA SER A 100 8.88 -0.51 -17.05
C SER A 100 8.24 -0.97 -15.73
N LEU A 101 8.42 -0.19 -14.65
CA LEU A 101 7.77 -0.49 -13.37
C LEU A 101 6.25 -0.36 -13.47
N MET A 102 5.74 0.63 -14.20
CA MET A 102 4.30 0.78 -14.40
C MET A 102 3.71 -0.42 -15.15
N GLU A 103 4.37 -0.85 -16.23
CA GLU A 103 3.96 -2.02 -17.02
C GLU A 103 3.93 -3.30 -16.16
N ASP A 104 4.97 -3.54 -15.37
CA ASP A 104 5.03 -4.72 -14.49
C ASP A 104 3.89 -4.72 -13.46
N GLN A 105 3.58 -3.55 -12.85
CA GLN A 105 2.47 -3.45 -11.91
C GLN A 105 1.10 -3.65 -12.59
N VAL A 106 0.88 -3.04 -13.76
CA VAL A 106 -0.38 -3.19 -14.50
C VAL A 106 -0.59 -4.63 -14.95
N ARG A 107 0.45 -5.29 -15.50
CA ARG A 107 0.37 -6.71 -15.89
C ARG A 107 0.05 -7.60 -14.69
N GLY A 108 0.67 -7.35 -13.53
CA GLY A 108 0.37 -8.09 -12.30
C GLY A 108 -1.09 -7.94 -11.85
N LEU A 109 -1.62 -6.70 -11.85
CA LEU A 109 -3.01 -6.43 -11.49
C LEU A 109 -4.00 -7.07 -12.47
N GLN A 110 -3.73 -6.95 -13.78
CA GLN A 110 -4.55 -7.56 -14.82
C GLN A 110 -4.56 -9.10 -14.74
N ALA A 111 -3.42 -9.73 -14.43
CA ALA A 111 -3.33 -11.16 -14.20
C ALA A 111 -4.19 -11.62 -13.00
N SER A 112 -4.40 -10.73 -12.02
CA SER A 112 -5.29 -10.91 -10.89
C SER A 112 -6.75 -10.51 -11.15
N ASN A 113 -7.13 -10.25 -12.41
CA ASN A 113 -8.44 -9.71 -12.80
C ASN A 113 -8.81 -8.39 -12.10
N ILE A 114 -7.81 -7.56 -11.79
CA ILE A 114 -8.00 -6.19 -11.32
C ILE A 114 -7.84 -5.25 -12.53
N GLU A 115 -8.84 -4.40 -12.75
CA GLU A 115 -8.78 -3.37 -13.79
C GLU A 115 -7.69 -2.35 -13.44
N ALA A 116 -6.71 -2.22 -14.32
CA ALA A 116 -5.60 -1.30 -14.17
C ALA A 116 -5.08 -0.87 -15.54
N CYS A 117 -4.68 0.39 -15.62
CA CYS A 117 -4.00 0.98 -16.77
C CYS A 117 -2.84 1.86 -16.27
N PHE A 118 -1.94 2.21 -17.16
CA PHE A 118 -0.96 3.26 -16.91
C PHE A 118 -1.07 4.34 -17.99
N LEU A 119 -0.57 5.54 -17.70
CA LEU A 119 -0.43 6.63 -18.65
C LEU A 119 1.05 6.99 -18.74
N GLY A 120 1.67 6.71 -19.88
CA GLY A 120 3.09 6.96 -20.11
C GLY A 120 3.37 7.68 -21.43
N SER A 121 4.51 8.34 -21.53
CA SER A 121 4.96 9.02 -22.76
C SER A 121 5.16 8.07 -23.94
N ALA A 122 5.43 6.78 -23.68
CA ALA A 122 5.62 5.76 -24.70
C ALA A 122 4.32 5.12 -25.23
N GLN A 123 3.15 5.54 -24.73
CA GLN A 123 1.87 4.91 -25.08
C GLN A 123 1.26 5.51 -26.35
N SER A 124 0.95 4.67 -27.33
CA SER A 124 0.20 5.07 -28.52
C SER A 124 -1.26 5.39 -28.18
N GLU A 125 -1.87 6.29 -28.95
CA GLU A 125 -3.24 6.82 -28.71
C GLU A 125 -4.30 5.72 -28.56
N MET A 126 -4.18 4.63 -29.33
CA MET A 126 -5.14 3.50 -29.31
C MET A 126 -5.18 2.74 -27.97
N THR A 127 -4.10 2.77 -27.19
CA THR A 127 -3.99 2.01 -25.93
C THR A 127 -4.57 2.78 -24.73
N ARG A 128 -4.88 4.07 -24.88
CA ARG A 128 -5.37 4.93 -23.79
C ARG A 128 -6.86 4.77 -23.46
N THR A 129 -7.60 4.02 -24.26
CA THR A 129 -9.09 3.99 -24.25
C THR A 129 -9.70 2.64 -23.86
N LYS A 130 -8.89 1.69 -23.38
CA LYS A 130 -9.34 0.40 -22.86
C LYS A 130 -9.11 0.32 -21.37
#